data_AF-A0AAD2FP47-F1
#
_entry.id   AF-A0AAD2FP47-F1
#
_cell.length_a   1.000
_cell.length_b   1.000
_cell.length_c   1.000
_cell.angle_alpha   90.00
_cell.angle_beta   90.00
_cell.angle_gamma   90.00
#
_symmetry.space_group_name_H-M   'P 1'
#
loop_
_entity.id
_entity.type
_entity.pdbx_description
1 polymer ?
#
loop_
_entity_poly.entity_id
_entity_poly.type
_entity_poly.pdbx_seq_one_letter_code
_entity_poly.pdbx_strand_id
1 'polypeptide(L)'
;MPRSQAPNPERQLMIKTKACQRLIKEVDYYHKEVKENEAKLEDMKSANRDPYDIKKFQEVLDESYMMVPDSKNRLQKSLQDLAAFLDGSDAAAVAPSQWYREAKELLKTVELLHDAENDLKETDLTGIIENEVF
;
A
#
# COMPACT_ATOMS: atom_id res chain seq x y z
N MET A 1 -5.26 42.13 -8.69
CA MET A 1 -5.51 41.45 -7.39
C MET A 1 -5.78 39.99 -7.67
N PRO A 2 -4.93 39.02 -7.27
CA PRO A 2 -5.30 37.62 -7.40
C PRO A 2 -6.37 37.30 -6.34
N ARG A 3 -7.51 36.75 -6.76
CA ARG A 3 -8.54 36.23 -5.85
C ARG A 3 -7.96 35.01 -5.14
N SER A 4 -7.44 35.20 -3.92
CA SER A 4 -7.28 34.10 -2.97
C SER A 4 -8.69 33.71 -2.50
N GLN A 5 -9.37 32.88 -3.29
CA GLN A 5 -10.61 32.26 -2.87
C GLN A 5 -10.24 31.15 -1.90
N ALA A 6 -10.88 31.12 -0.72
CA ALA A 6 -10.67 30.06 0.26
C ALA A 6 -10.83 28.69 -0.43
N PRO A 7 -9.93 27.73 -0.16
CA PRO A 7 -9.89 26.50 -0.91
C PRO A 7 -11.20 25.72 -0.75
N ASN A 8 -11.92 25.49 -1.86
CA ASN A 8 -13.20 24.77 -1.88
C ASN A 8 -13.02 23.38 -1.21
N PRO A 9 -13.76 23.07 -0.12
CA PRO A 9 -13.59 21.85 0.63
C PRO A 9 -13.87 20.59 -0.21
N GLU A 10 -14.82 20.63 -1.14
CA GLU A 10 -15.09 19.52 -2.05
C GLU A 10 -13.91 19.26 -3.01
N ARG A 11 -13.27 20.33 -3.48
CA ARG A 11 -12.06 20.21 -4.32
C ARG A 11 -10.89 19.63 -3.52
N GLN A 12 -10.74 20.04 -2.27
CA GLN A 12 -9.71 19.49 -1.38
C GLN A 12 -9.92 17.99 -1.14
N LEU A 13 -11.16 17.60 -0.84
CA LEU A 13 -11.56 16.21 -0.65
C LEU A 13 -11.23 15.37 -1.89
N MET A 14 -11.66 15.81 -3.08
CA MET A 14 -11.32 15.14 -4.34
C MET A 14 -9.81 14.94 -4.50
N ILE A 15 -8.99 15.97 -4.21
CA ILE A 15 -7.54 15.90 -4.37
C ILE A 15 -6.95 14.85 -3.42
N LYS A 16 -7.35 14.85 -2.15
CA LYS A 16 -6.90 13.89 -1.13
C LYS A 16 -7.32 12.46 -1.48
N THR A 17 -8.58 12.25 -1.88
CA THR A 17 -9.10 10.95 -2.32
C THR A 17 -8.32 10.41 -3.50
N LYS A 18 -8.12 11.22 -4.55
CA LYS A 18 -7.35 10.81 -5.74
C LYS A 18 -5.88 10.56 -5.44
N ALA A 19 -5.29 11.28 -4.49
CA ALA A 19 -3.92 11.01 -4.04
C ALA A 19 -3.80 9.62 -3.43
N CYS A 20 -4.73 9.26 -2.53
CA CYS A 20 -4.80 7.91 -1.96
C CYS A 20 -4.98 6.84 -3.05
N GLN A 21 -5.93 7.03 -3.97
CA GLN A 21 -6.16 6.08 -5.07
C GLN A 21 -4.91 5.83 -5.94
N ARG A 22 -4.08 6.86 -6.19
CA ARG A 22 -2.82 6.70 -6.93
C ARG A 22 -1.79 5.93 -6.12
N LEU A 23 -1.65 6.25 -4.84
CA LEU A 23 -0.71 5.59 -3.94
C LEU A 23 -1.05 4.11 -3.74
N ILE A 24 -2.35 3.76 -3.68
CA ILE A 24 -2.79 2.35 -3.64
C ILE A 24 -2.28 1.60 -4.88
N LYS A 25 -2.49 2.17 -6.08
CA LYS A 25 -2.00 1.55 -7.33
C LYS A 25 -0.48 1.42 -7.39
N GLU A 26 0.24 2.40 -6.83
CA GLU A 26 1.70 2.38 -6.74
C GLU A 26 2.18 1.24 -5.83
N VAL A 27 1.57 1.10 -4.64
CA VAL A 27 1.83 -0.01 -3.72
C VAL A 27 1.49 -1.36 -4.35
N ASP A 28 0.34 -1.48 -5.02
CA ASP A 28 -0.06 -2.71 -5.72
C ASP A 28 0.93 -3.09 -6.82
N TYR A 29 1.45 -2.10 -7.56
CA TYR A 29 2.42 -2.31 -8.62
C TYR A 29 3.73 -2.89 -8.06
N TYR A 30 4.27 -2.30 -7.00
CA TYR A 30 5.51 -2.79 -6.38
C TYR A 30 5.33 -4.19 -5.75
N HIS A 31 4.18 -4.49 -5.15
CA HIS A 31 3.93 -5.87 -4.68
C HIS A 31 3.85 -6.88 -5.81
N LYS A 32 3.27 -6.51 -6.97
CA LYS A 32 3.25 -7.40 -8.13
C LYS A 32 4.65 -7.65 -8.67
N GLU A 33 5.46 -6.60 -8.77
CA GLU A 33 6.86 -6.71 -9.19
C GLU A 33 7.66 -7.64 -8.27
N VAL A 34 7.51 -7.50 -6.94
CA VAL A 34 8.12 -8.41 -5.96
C VAL A 34 7.67 -9.85 -6.20
N LYS A 35 6.37 -10.11 -6.34
CA LYS A 35 5.85 -11.47 -6.60
C LYS A 35 6.34 -12.07 -7.92
N GLU A 36 6.42 -11.27 -8.97
CA GLU A 36 6.95 -11.71 -10.26
C GLU A 36 8.45 -12.05 -10.17
N ASN A 37 9.21 -11.25 -9.43
CA ASN A 37 10.64 -11.49 -9.19
C ASN A 37 10.86 -12.70 -8.25
N GLU A 38 10.04 -12.90 -7.22
CA GLU A 38 10.05 -14.10 -6.37
C GLU A 38 9.82 -15.35 -7.23
N ALA A 39 8.76 -15.36 -8.05
CA ALA A 39 8.44 -16.49 -8.93
C ALA A 39 9.59 -16.78 -9.91
N LYS A 40 10.15 -15.74 -10.52
CA LYS A 40 11.29 -15.88 -11.44
C LYS A 40 12.54 -16.41 -10.74
N LEU A 41 12.81 -16.00 -9.50
CA LEU A 41 13.94 -16.51 -8.73
C LEU A 41 13.76 -18.00 -8.41
N GLU A 42 12.55 -18.41 -8.01
CA GLU A 42 12.22 -19.83 -7.78
C GLU A 42 12.32 -20.67 -9.07
N ASP A 43 11.89 -20.12 -10.21
CA ASP A 43 12.10 -20.75 -11.52
C ASP A 43 13.59 -20.91 -11.86
N MET A 44 14.43 -19.91 -11.52
CA MET A 44 15.88 -20.01 -11.73
C MET A 44 16.53 -21.08 -10.83
N LYS A 45 16.08 -21.20 -9.58
CA LYS A 45 16.53 -22.24 -8.63
C LYS A 45 16.09 -23.63 -9.10
N SER A 46 14.83 -23.80 -9.48
CA SER A 46 14.29 -25.08 -9.94
C SER A 46 14.89 -25.55 -11.28
N ALA A 47 15.21 -24.62 -12.18
CA ALA A 47 15.96 -24.90 -13.40
C ALA A 47 17.46 -25.14 -13.18
N ASN A 48 17.92 -25.11 -11.91
CA ASN A 48 19.30 -25.33 -11.50
C ASN A 48 20.30 -24.45 -12.30
N ARG A 49 19.94 -23.18 -12.49
CA ARG A 49 20.79 -22.20 -13.18
C ARG A 49 22.09 -21.95 -12.42
N ASP A 50 23.01 -21.26 -13.08
CA ASP A 50 24.29 -20.91 -12.49
C ASP A 50 24.11 -20.15 -11.15
N PRO A 51 24.83 -20.53 -10.08
CA PRO A 51 24.70 -19.90 -8.77
C PRO A 51 24.99 -18.39 -8.77
N TYR A 52 25.87 -17.91 -9.66
CA TYR A 52 26.16 -16.49 -9.79
C TYR A 52 24.96 -15.73 -10.37
N ASP A 53 24.27 -16.30 -11.35
CA ASP A 53 23.06 -15.71 -11.94
C ASP A 53 21.92 -15.66 -10.90
N ILE A 54 21.75 -16.72 -10.11
CA ILE A 54 20.75 -16.76 -9.02
C ILE A 54 21.06 -15.68 -7.98
N LYS A 55 22.31 -15.57 -7.53
CA LYS A 55 22.73 -14.55 -6.55
C LYS A 55 22.51 -13.14 -7.09
N LYS A 56 22.88 -12.89 -8.34
CA LYS A 56 22.69 -11.58 -8.96
C LYS A 56 21.20 -11.22 -9.10
N PHE A 57 20.36 -12.20 -9.39
CA PHE A 57 18.91 -11.97 -9.44
C PHE A 57 18.29 -11.76 -8.06
N GLN A 58 18.83 -12.40 -7.01
CA GLN A 58 18.45 -12.10 -5.62
C GLN A 58 18.72 -10.63 -5.27
N GLU A 59 19.86 -10.07 -5.68
CA GLU A 59 20.15 -8.64 -5.45
C GLU A 59 19.09 -7.74 -6.12
N VAL A 60 18.61 -8.09 -7.32
CA VAL A 60 17.51 -7.37 -7.99
C VAL A 60 16.20 -7.51 -7.21
N LEU A 61 15.89 -8.69 -6.69
CA LEU A 61 14.70 -8.90 -5.87
C LEU A 61 14.77 -8.08 -4.57
N ASP A 62 15.94 -8.00 -3.94
CA ASP A 62 16.17 -7.19 -2.74
C ASP A 62 15.94 -5.70 -3.03
N GLU A 63 16.37 -5.20 -4.20
CA GLU A 63 16.07 -3.83 -4.64
C GLU A 63 14.55 -3.59 -4.79
N SER A 64 13.80 -4.54 -5.37
CA SER A 64 12.34 -4.45 -5.46
C SER A 64 11.67 -4.41 -4.08
N TYR A 65 12.14 -5.20 -3.11
CA TYR A 65 11.64 -5.17 -1.74
C TYR A 65 11.83 -3.80 -1.08
N MET A 66 12.94 -3.11 -1.36
CA MET A 66 13.22 -1.79 -0.75
C MET A 66 12.25 -0.69 -1.20
N MET A 67 11.52 -0.87 -2.30
CA MET A 67 10.54 0.11 -2.82
C MET A 67 9.17 0.04 -2.13
N VAL A 68 8.80 -1.13 -1.61
CA VAL A 68 7.49 -1.35 -0.97
C VAL A 68 7.31 -0.52 0.33
N PRO A 69 8.31 -0.41 1.24
CA PRO A 69 8.16 0.35 2.47
C PRO A 69 7.87 1.85 2.26
N ASP A 70 8.57 2.52 1.34
CA ASP A 70 8.35 3.96 1.11
C ASP A 70 6.95 4.24 0.55
N SER A 71 6.53 3.47 -0.46
CA SER A 71 5.21 3.60 -1.06
C SER A 71 4.09 3.34 -0.04
N LYS A 72 4.23 2.33 0.83
CA LYS A 72 3.32 2.09 1.96
C LYS A 72 3.29 3.25 2.95
N ASN A 73 4.44 3.79 3.34
CA ASN A 73 4.52 4.94 4.25
C ASN A 73 3.85 6.19 3.67
N ARG A 74 4.05 6.45 2.38
CA ARG A 74 3.39 7.57 1.68
C ARG A 74 1.88 7.38 1.60
N LEU A 75 1.42 6.16 1.31
CA LEU A 75 0.00 5.81 1.34
C LEU A 75 -0.60 6.05 2.73
N GLN A 76 0.03 5.54 3.79
CA GLN A 76 -0.45 5.70 5.16
C GLN A 76 -0.60 7.17 5.56
N LYS A 77 0.39 8.02 5.25
CA LYS A 77 0.32 9.47 5.49
C LYS A 77 -0.84 10.12 4.74
N SER A 78 -1.05 9.72 3.48
CA SER A 78 -2.16 10.26 2.66
C SER A 78 -3.53 9.83 3.20
N LEU A 79 -3.65 8.60 3.71
CA LEU A 79 -4.88 8.10 4.33
C LEU A 79 -5.18 8.81 5.65
N GLN A 80 -4.16 9.05 6.48
CA GLN A 80 -4.29 9.84 7.71
C GLN A 80 -4.76 11.27 7.40
N ASP A 81 -4.19 11.91 6.38
CA ASP A 81 -4.61 13.24 5.94
C ASP A 81 -6.05 13.26 5.39
N LEU A 82 -6.47 12.21 4.67
CA LEU A 82 -7.85 12.05 4.21
C LEU A 82 -8.82 11.83 5.38
N ALA A 83 -8.48 10.97 6.34
CA ALA A 83 -9.30 10.72 7.53
C ALA A 83 -9.45 11.99 8.38
N ALA A 84 -8.35 12.69 8.65
CA ALA A 84 -8.37 13.96 9.38
C ALA A 84 -9.25 15.02 8.70
N PHE A 85 -9.28 15.04 7.36
CA PHE A 85 -10.18 15.93 6.62
C PHE A 85 -11.66 15.56 6.80
N LEU A 86 -11.99 14.28 6.84
CA LEU A 86 -13.37 13.77 7.04
C LEU A 86 -13.85 13.91 8.49
N ASP A 87 -12.95 13.99 9.46
CA ASP A 87 -13.26 14.24 10.86
C ASP A 87 -13.31 15.75 11.19
N GLY A 88 -12.84 16.59 10.27
CA GLY A 88 -12.81 18.04 10.41
C GLY A 88 -14.18 18.72 10.26
N SER A 89 -14.24 20.01 10.62
CA SER A 89 -15.46 20.82 10.56
C SER A 89 -16.06 20.95 9.15
N ASP A 90 -15.24 20.81 8.12
CA ASP A 90 -15.67 20.93 6.72
C ASP A 90 -16.38 19.67 6.20
N ALA A 91 -16.32 18.55 6.92
CA ALA A 91 -16.88 17.27 6.49
C ALA A 91 -18.40 17.33 6.26
N ALA A 92 -19.13 18.06 7.10
CA ALA A 92 -20.58 18.22 6.97
C ALA A 92 -20.96 18.96 5.66
N ALA A 93 -20.13 19.91 5.22
CA ALA A 93 -20.37 20.67 4.00
C ALA A 93 -20.17 19.82 2.72
N VAL A 94 -19.36 18.77 2.80
CA VAL A 94 -19.04 17.88 1.68
C VAL A 94 -19.73 16.52 1.75
N ALA A 95 -20.47 16.23 2.82
CA ALA A 95 -21.25 15.00 3.00
C ALA A 95 -22.15 14.59 1.80
N PRO A 96 -22.84 15.51 1.10
CA PRO A 96 -23.64 15.13 -0.07
C PRO A 96 -22.81 14.85 -1.33
N SER A 97 -21.52 15.20 -1.35
CA SER A 97 -20.65 15.01 -2.51
C SER A 97 -20.36 13.53 -2.78
N GLN A 98 -20.17 13.18 -4.05
CA GLN A 98 -19.70 11.84 -4.42
C GLN A 98 -18.34 11.52 -3.79
N TRP A 99 -17.48 12.54 -3.67
CA TRP A 99 -16.11 12.39 -3.15
C TRP A 99 -16.11 11.99 -1.67
N TYR A 100 -17.11 12.38 -0.90
CA TYR A 100 -17.29 11.93 0.48
C TYR A 100 -17.59 10.44 0.58
N ARG A 101 -18.46 9.94 -0.30
CA ARG A 101 -18.78 8.51 -0.38
C ARG A 101 -17.55 7.71 -0.81
N GLU A 102 -16.88 8.14 -1.87
CA GLU A 102 -15.65 7.49 -2.36
C GLU A 102 -14.54 7.49 -1.32
N ALA A 103 -14.34 8.60 -0.59
CA ALA A 103 -13.33 8.69 0.46
C ALA A 103 -13.61 7.71 1.60
N LYS A 104 -14.87 7.60 2.05
CA LYS A 104 -15.27 6.64 3.09
C LYS A 104 -15.12 5.19 2.66
N GLU A 105 -15.57 4.86 1.45
CA GLU A 105 -15.39 3.51 0.89
C GLU A 105 -13.91 3.15 0.77
N LEU A 106 -13.07 4.11 0.34
CA LEU A 106 -11.63 3.90 0.24
C LEU A 106 -10.99 3.62 1.61
N LEU A 107 -11.30 4.42 2.63
CA LEU A 107 -10.77 4.21 3.98
C LEU A 107 -11.19 2.86 4.54
N LYS A 108 -12.47 2.50 4.40
CA LYS A 108 -13.00 1.20 4.83
C LYS A 108 -12.31 0.04 4.09
N THR A 109 -12.12 0.16 2.78
CA THR A 109 -11.45 -0.87 1.99
C THR A 109 -10.01 -1.09 2.46
N VAL A 110 -9.27 -0.01 2.74
CA VAL A 110 -7.90 -0.13 3.23
C VAL A 110 -7.83 -0.71 4.65
N GLU A 111 -8.76 -0.32 5.52
CA GLU A 111 -8.89 -0.88 6.87
C GLU A 111 -9.12 -2.40 6.82
N LEU A 112 -10.09 -2.86 6.02
CA LEU A 112 -10.35 -4.29 5.82
C LEU A 112 -9.15 -5.06 5.26
N LEU A 113 -8.36 -4.45 4.36
CA LEU A 113 -7.15 -5.07 3.82
C LEU A 113 -6.04 -5.18 4.89
N HIS A 114 -5.92 -4.17 5.76
CA HIS A 114 -4.94 -4.18 6.85
C HIS A 114 -5.27 -5.27 7.88
N ASP A 115 -6.55 -5.42 8.23
CA ASP A 115 -7.02 -6.45 9.15
C ASP A 115 -6.76 -7.85 8.57
N ALA A 116 -7.08 -8.06 7.29
CA ALA A 116 -6.82 -9.33 6.62
C ALA A 116 -5.32 -9.69 6.55
N GLU A 117 -4.43 -8.72 6.34
CA GLU A 117 -2.97 -8.96 6.38
C GLU A 117 -2.47 -9.31 7.79
N ASN A 118 -3.09 -8.76 8.83
CA ASN A 118 -2.72 -9.05 10.22
C ASN A 118 -3.20 -10.45 10.66
N ASP A 119 -4.42 -10.84 10.28
CA ASP A 119 -4.97 -12.18 10.58
C ASP A 119 -4.10 -13.30 9.96
N LEU A 120 -3.60 -13.09 8.74
CA LEU A 120 -2.69 -14.04 8.08
C LEU A 120 -1.35 -14.19 8.83
N LYS A 121 -0.77 -13.10 9.34
CA LYS A 121 0.49 -13.14 10.09
C LYS A 121 0.35 -13.81 11.46
N GLU A 122 -0.80 -13.68 12.11
CA GLU A 122 -1.07 -14.32 13.40
C GLU A 122 -1.17 -15.86 13.25
N THR A 123 -1.60 -16.35 12.09
CA THR A 123 -1.66 -17.78 11.80
C THR A 123 -0.32 -18.42 11.40
N ASP A 124 0.66 -17.64 10.90
CA ASP A 124 1.94 -18.15 10.37
C ASP A 124 3.08 -18.17 11.42
N LEU A 125 2.89 -17.53 12.58
CA LEU A 125 3.91 -17.48 13.65
C LEU A 125 3.84 -18.63 14.67
N THR A 126 2.88 -19.55 14.53
CA THR A 126 2.71 -20.66 15.50
C THR A 126 3.24 -22.01 15.03
N GLY A 127 3.82 -22.11 13.82
CA GLY A 127 4.16 -23.40 13.20
C GLY A 127 5.64 -23.71 12.92
N ILE A 128 6.58 -22.76 13.05
CA ILE A 128 7.99 -22.96 12.61
C ILE A 128 9.01 -22.57 13.70
N ILE A 129 8.69 -22.83 14.97
CA ILE A 129 9.73 -22.88 16.01
C ILE A 129 9.49 -24.16 16.80
N GLU A 130 10.18 -25.22 16.39
CA GLU A 130 10.64 -26.39 17.16
C GLU A 130 10.63 -27.62 16.26
N ASN A 131 11.74 -27.85 15.55
CA ASN A 131 12.45 -29.14 15.52
C ASN A 131 13.53 -29.16 14.42
N GLU A 132 14.59 -28.39 14.63
CA GLU A 132 15.93 -28.80 14.19
C GLU A 132 16.92 -28.42 15.30
N VAL A 133 17.00 -29.27 16.33
CA VAL A 133 18.22 -29.39 17.13
C VAL A 133 18.43 -30.87 17.45
N PHE A 134 19.58 -31.38 16.98
CA PHE A 134 20.19 -32.72 17.11
C PHE A 134 19.91 -33.75 16.03
#